data_AF-A0AAU9L7I3-F1
#
_entry.id   AF-A0AAU9L7I3-F1
#
_cell.length_a   1.000
_cell.length_b   1.000
_cell.length_c   1.000
_cell.angle_alpha   90.00
_cell.angle_beta   90.00
_cell.angle_gamma   90.00
#
_symmetry.space_group_name_H-M   'P 1'
#
loop_
_entity.id
_entity.type
_entity.pdbx_description
1 polymer ?
#
loop_
_entity_poly.entity_id
_entity_poly.type
_entity_poly.pdbx_seq_one_letter_code
_entity_poly.pdbx_strand_id
1 'polypeptide(L)'
;MVVAITGAAVSTVTAHGMHHSHNVRKLLADMSGLDMTASSLMGEITSATTPEDEEYNCPVCGMSTKDMGYDNLNYIDFANGQTVYTCGMAARSHKDYEIDLTDTAYLAANMAEFIVNSSATEEYAECENSCEECEDGIKDPVTGDDVTTSNYQYVCLTNGQKLYFASTASKDKYLSNVNTKPRYLVDSIICENKTCSDAENITVLSAAAEAFTPDLTTVNSSDSSFASDSSDATIVKSSVSLILAIVSGGLAVLAAMA
;
A
#
# COMPACT_ATOMS: atom_id res chain seq x y z
N MET A 1 55.35 -23.99 29.75
CA MET A 1 56.17 -22.85 29.31
C MET A 1 55.21 -21.76 28.87
N VAL A 2 55.38 -20.58 29.46
CA VAL A 2 54.61 -19.32 29.36
C VAL A 2 54.54 -18.88 27.87
N VAL A 3 53.48 -18.27 27.33
CA VAL A 3 53.17 -16.83 27.39
C VAL A 3 51.76 -16.59 26.81
N ALA A 4 50.95 -15.79 27.51
CA ALA A 4 49.76 -15.12 26.98
C ALA A 4 50.15 -13.75 26.38
N ILE A 5 49.52 -13.33 25.28
CA ILE A 5 49.58 -11.93 24.81
C ILE A 5 48.16 -11.45 24.53
N THR A 6 47.70 -10.58 25.42
CA THR A 6 46.55 -9.69 25.29
C THR A 6 46.85 -8.59 24.28
N GLY A 7 45.95 -8.37 23.31
CA GLY A 7 45.99 -7.22 22.41
C GLY A 7 44.78 -6.32 22.66
N ALA A 8 45.01 -5.19 23.34
CA ALA A 8 44.03 -4.11 23.47
C ALA A 8 44.12 -3.20 22.24
N ALA A 9 43.01 -2.99 21.53
CA ALA A 9 42.92 -1.96 20.51
C ALA A 9 42.42 -0.66 21.16
N VAL A 10 43.22 0.39 21.00
CA VAL A 10 42.99 1.74 21.52
C VAL A 10 42.16 2.52 20.49
N SER A 11 40.98 3.01 20.89
CA SER A 11 40.18 3.93 20.10
C SER A 11 40.76 5.35 20.20
N THR A 12 41.13 5.96 19.06
CA THR A 12 41.45 7.38 18.98
C THR A 12 40.21 8.18 18.64
N VAL A 13 39.70 8.93 19.62
CA VAL A 13 38.70 9.99 19.42
C VAL A 13 39.43 11.19 18.81
N THR A 14 39.12 11.54 17.56
CA THR A 14 39.52 12.82 16.98
C THR A 14 38.34 13.76 17.02
N ALA A 15 38.41 14.74 17.92
CA ALA A 15 37.52 15.89 17.95
C ALA A 15 37.99 16.93 16.92
N HIS A 16 37.14 17.26 15.95
CA HIS A 16 37.27 18.49 15.17
C HIS A 16 36.03 19.33 15.39
N GLY A 17 36.15 20.34 16.26
CA GLY A 17 35.29 21.51 16.22
C GLY A 17 35.99 22.58 15.39
N MET A 18 35.31 23.14 14.39
CA MET A 18 35.60 24.49 13.88
C MET A 18 34.34 25.16 13.28
N HIS A 19 33.91 26.20 13.99
CA HIS A 19 33.52 27.52 13.52
C HIS A 19 32.33 27.73 12.54
N HIS A 20 31.29 28.34 13.11
CA HIS A 20 30.31 29.22 12.45
C HIS A 20 30.94 30.26 11.51
N SER A 21 30.26 30.51 10.40
CA SER A 21 30.30 31.81 9.71
C SER A 21 28.94 32.09 9.08
N HIS A 22 28.18 32.99 9.71
CA HIS A 22 27.03 33.65 9.08
C HIS A 22 27.55 34.78 8.20
N ASN A 23 27.38 34.66 6.89
CA ASN A 23 27.50 35.79 5.98
C ASN A 23 26.10 36.31 5.64
N VAL A 24 25.75 37.43 6.26
CA VAL A 24 24.59 38.23 5.92
C VAL A 24 24.98 39.13 4.74
N ARG A 25 24.49 38.84 3.53
CA ARG A 25 24.57 39.78 2.41
C ARG A 25 23.19 40.19 1.96
N LYS A 26 22.79 41.32 2.53
CA LYS A 26 21.69 42.19 2.14
C LYS A 26 21.86 42.64 0.68
N LEU A 27 20.95 42.25 -0.19
CA LEU A 27 20.69 42.92 -1.47
C LEU A 27 19.18 43.10 -1.60
N LEU A 28 18.75 44.32 -1.28
CA LEU A 28 17.52 44.92 -1.76
C LEU A 28 17.73 45.24 -3.25
N ALA A 29 16.89 44.69 -4.11
CA ALA A 29 16.61 45.24 -5.43
C ALA A 29 15.13 45.04 -5.71
N ASP A 30 14.40 46.12 -5.55
CA ASP A 30 13.03 46.35 -5.96
C ASP A 30 13.06 46.77 -7.43
N MET A 31 12.41 45.99 -8.32
CA MET A 31 11.99 46.44 -9.66
C MET A 31 10.74 45.67 -10.10
N SER A 32 9.60 46.29 -9.81
CA SER A 32 8.39 46.39 -10.63
C SER A 32 8.38 45.71 -12.01
N GLY A 33 7.37 44.84 -12.19
CA GLY A 33 6.47 44.83 -13.35
C GLY A 33 7.04 44.41 -14.69
N LEU A 34 6.77 43.17 -15.09
CA LEU A 34 6.44 42.82 -16.47
C LEU A 34 5.53 41.59 -16.46
N ASP A 35 4.27 41.88 -16.79
CA ASP A 35 3.21 40.96 -17.17
C ASP A 35 3.62 40.31 -18.49
N MET A 36 3.72 38.98 -18.52
CA MET A 36 3.66 38.20 -19.77
C MET A 36 2.88 36.91 -19.51
N THR A 37 1.60 36.99 -19.83
CA THR A 37 0.77 35.89 -20.32
C THR A 37 1.56 34.90 -21.15
N ALA A 38 1.86 33.75 -20.56
CA ALA A 38 2.15 32.52 -21.27
C ALA A 38 0.93 31.60 -21.11
N SER A 39 0.01 31.69 -22.07
CA SER A 39 -0.92 30.60 -22.37
C SER A 39 -0.09 29.41 -22.81
N SER A 40 0.14 28.46 -21.91
CA SER A 40 0.48 27.09 -22.27
C SER A 40 -0.39 26.21 -21.41
N LEU A 41 -1.21 25.39 -22.07
CA LEU A 41 -2.02 24.35 -21.44
C LEU A 41 -1.11 23.52 -20.52
N MET A 42 -1.14 23.77 -19.22
CA MET A 42 -0.88 22.72 -18.26
C MET A 42 -2.18 21.97 -18.14
N GLY A 43 -2.17 20.72 -18.61
CA GLY A 43 -3.18 19.76 -18.19
C GLY A 43 -3.24 19.81 -16.67
N GLU A 44 -4.46 19.94 -16.19
CA GLU A 44 -4.85 19.74 -14.81
C GLU A 44 -4.30 18.37 -14.38
N ILE A 45 -3.09 18.37 -13.81
CA ILE A 45 -2.70 17.30 -12.90
C ILE A 45 -3.60 17.57 -11.72
N THR A 46 -4.71 16.83 -11.65
CA THR A 46 -5.43 16.62 -10.41
C THR A 46 -4.42 16.01 -9.44
N SER A 47 -3.62 16.86 -8.79
CA SER A 47 -3.06 16.54 -7.49
C SER A 47 -4.27 16.24 -6.63
N ALA A 48 -4.53 14.95 -6.41
CA ALA A 48 -5.23 14.54 -5.22
C ALA A 48 -4.59 15.33 -4.08
N THR A 49 -5.40 16.05 -3.32
CA THR A 49 -4.95 16.80 -2.16
C THR A 49 -4.43 15.75 -1.19
N THR A 50 -3.14 15.43 -1.23
CA THR A 50 -2.54 14.60 -0.19
C THR A 50 -2.71 15.40 1.10
N PRO A 51 -3.41 14.89 2.12
CA PRO A 51 -3.33 15.51 3.43
C PRO A 51 -1.85 15.49 3.83
N GLU A 52 -1.21 16.66 3.84
CA GLU A 52 0.23 16.83 4.15
C GLU A 52 0.60 16.26 5.54
N ASP A 53 -0.40 15.88 6.34
CA ASP A 53 -0.28 15.37 7.70
C ASP A 53 -0.30 13.84 7.82
N GLU A 54 -0.73 13.07 6.82
CA GLU A 54 -0.86 11.60 6.95
C GLU A 54 0.49 10.88 6.87
N GLU A 55 0.74 10.02 7.85
CA GLU A 55 1.93 9.17 7.94
C GLU A 55 1.58 7.73 7.54
N TYR A 56 2.32 7.21 6.55
CA TYR A 56 2.19 5.84 6.09
C TYR A 56 3.47 5.06 6.36
N ASN A 57 3.38 3.73 6.29
CA ASN A 57 4.53 2.85 6.33
C ASN A 57 4.78 2.23 4.96
N CYS A 58 6.04 2.24 4.52
CA CYS A 58 6.48 1.67 3.26
C CYS A 58 6.15 0.16 3.21
N PRO A 59 5.42 -0.35 2.19
CA PRO A 59 5.08 -1.77 2.12
C PRO A 59 6.30 -2.70 2.03
N VAL A 60 7.42 -2.19 1.51
CA VAL A 60 8.65 -2.97 1.29
C VAL A 60 9.44 -3.21 2.58
N CYS A 61 9.52 -2.21 3.46
CA CYS A 61 10.44 -2.26 4.62
C CYS A 61 9.82 -1.83 5.95
N GLY A 62 8.58 -1.37 5.96
CA GLY A 62 7.86 -0.93 7.17
C GLY A 62 8.36 0.40 7.75
N MET A 63 9.32 1.08 7.10
CA MET A 63 9.74 2.41 7.54
C MET A 63 8.70 3.47 7.18
N SER A 64 8.59 4.50 8.02
CA SER A 64 7.75 5.67 7.77
C SER A 64 8.11 6.34 6.44
N THR A 65 7.07 6.80 5.74
CA THR A 65 7.17 7.51 4.45
C THR A 65 7.42 9.01 4.62
N LYS A 66 7.37 9.51 5.87
CA LYS A 66 7.63 10.93 6.21
C LYS A 66 8.91 11.11 7.01
N ASP A 67 9.21 10.17 7.90
CA ASP A 67 10.41 10.27 8.74
C ASP A 67 11.69 10.43 7.92
N MET A 68 12.73 10.95 8.57
CA MET A 68 14.04 11.17 7.95
C MET A 68 14.05 12.17 6.78
N GLY A 69 12.98 12.95 6.62
CA GLY A 69 12.84 13.96 5.56
C GLY A 69 12.35 13.39 4.23
N TYR A 70 11.66 12.24 4.26
CA TYR A 70 11.06 11.66 3.07
C TYR A 70 9.78 12.36 2.65
N ASP A 71 9.04 12.95 3.59
CA ASP A 71 7.88 13.83 3.38
C ASP A 71 6.89 13.36 2.30
N ASN A 72 6.62 12.04 2.21
CA ASN A 72 5.75 11.43 1.19
C ASN A 72 6.17 11.73 -0.27
N LEU A 73 7.45 12.07 -0.51
CA LEU A 73 7.97 12.42 -1.84
C LEU A 73 8.32 11.21 -2.71
N ASN A 74 8.13 9.99 -2.19
CA ASN A 74 8.44 8.72 -2.85
C ASN A 74 7.18 7.87 -2.89
N TYR A 75 6.67 7.60 -4.07
CA TYR A 75 5.38 6.94 -4.24
C TYR A 75 5.21 6.36 -5.64
N ILE A 76 4.22 5.49 -5.77
CA ILE A 76 3.73 5.01 -7.06
C ILE A 76 2.32 5.54 -7.26
N ASP A 77 1.99 5.95 -8.47
CA ASP A 77 0.60 6.23 -8.84
C ASP A 77 0.08 5.12 -9.73
N PHE A 78 -1.15 4.73 -9.46
CA PHE A 78 -1.93 3.86 -10.30
C PHE A 78 -2.70 4.66 -11.33
N ALA A 79 -3.14 3.96 -12.38
CA ALA A 79 -4.14 4.47 -13.30
C ALA A 79 -5.28 5.13 -12.53
N ASN A 80 -5.71 6.30 -12.99
CA ASN A 80 -6.73 7.14 -12.36
C ASN A 80 -6.35 7.75 -11.00
N GLY A 81 -5.06 7.75 -10.61
CA GLY A 81 -4.52 8.68 -9.62
C GLY A 81 -4.52 8.22 -8.17
N GLN A 82 -4.73 6.94 -7.88
CA GLN A 82 -4.47 6.41 -6.54
C GLN A 82 -2.98 6.25 -6.28
N THR A 83 -2.54 6.62 -5.08
CA THR A 83 -1.11 6.65 -4.73
C THR A 83 -0.81 5.66 -3.62
N VAL A 84 0.33 4.96 -3.72
CA VAL A 84 0.91 4.18 -2.61
C VAL A 84 2.29 4.73 -2.30
N TYR A 85 2.49 5.13 -1.04
CA TYR A 85 3.71 5.79 -0.59
C TYR A 85 4.79 4.79 -0.18
N THR A 86 6.04 5.19 -0.36
CA THR A 86 7.22 4.41 -0.01
C THR A 86 8.23 5.27 0.74
N CYS A 87 9.18 4.65 1.41
CA CYS A 87 10.28 5.38 2.03
C CYS A 87 11.27 5.85 0.94
N GLY A 88 11.90 7.01 1.16
CA GLY A 88 12.92 7.55 0.26
C GLY A 88 14.31 6.94 0.44
N MET A 89 14.37 5.64 0.74
CA MET A 89 15.65 4.97 0.94
C MET A 89 16.43 4.89 -0.37
N ALA A 90 17.76 5.03 -0.26
CA ALA A 90 18.66 4.78 -1.39
C ALA A 90 18.51 3.35 -1.92
N ALA A 91 18.77 3.20 -3.21
CA ALA A 91 18.71 1.91 -3.89
C ALA A 91 19.57 0.85 -3.17
N ARG A 92 19.03 -0.36 -3.05
CA ARG A 92 19.68 -1.49 -2.38
C ARG A 92 19.44 -2.79 -3.12
N SER A 93 20.25 -3.79 -2.79
CA SER A 93 20.15 -5.10 -3.40
C SER A 93 18.89 -5.83 -2.94
N HIS A 94 18.18 -6.42 -3.89
CA HIS A 94 17.03 -7.28 -3.65
C HIS A 94 17.36 -8.69 -4.13
N LYS A 95 16.94 -9.72 -3.41
CA LYS A 95 17.31 -11.13 -3.69
C LYS A 95 17.04 -11.55 -5.14
N ASP A 96 15.96 -11.05 -5.73
CA ASP A 96 15.49 -11.48 -7.05
C ASP A 96 16.17 -10.75 -8.20
N TYR A 97 17.02 -9.75 -7.93
CA TYR A 97 17.63 -8.90 -8.94
C TYR A 97 19.12 -8.67 -8.69
N GLU A 98 19.92 -8.67 -9.75
CA GLU A 98 21.37 -8.41 -9.69
C GLU A 98 21.71 -6.90 -9.70
N ILE A 99 20.71 -6.04 -9.57
CA ILE A 99 20.82 -4.59 -9.58
C ILE A 99 20.29 -4.02 -8.27
N ASP A 100 20.89 -2.90 -7.84
CA ASP A 100 20.34 -2.14 -6.73
C ASP A 100 19.09 -1.38 -7.20
N LEU A 101 18.04 -1.45 -6.38
CA LEU A 101 16.71 -0.90 -6.68
C LEU A 101 16.21 -0.08 -5.50
N THR A 102 15.53 1.01 -5.80
CA THR A 102 14.71 1.77 -4.84
C THR A 102 13.50 0.94 -4.43
N ASP A 103 13.01 1.18 -3.22
CA ASP A 103 11.80 0.51 -2.73
C ASP A 103 10.59 0.87 -3.58
N THR A 104 10.55 2.09 -4.10
CA THR A 104 9.51 2.57 -5.01
C THR A 104 9.49 1.76 -6.31
N ALA A 105 10.64 1.58 -6.97
CA ALA A 105 10.72 0.78 -8.20
C ALA A 105 10.45 -0.72 -7.94
N TYR A 106 10.95 -1.26 -6.83
CA TYR A 106 10.70 -2.64 -6.43
C TYR A 106 9.21 -2.90 -6.15
N LEU A 107 8.56 -2.02 -5.38
CA LEU A 107 7.12 -2.08 -5.10
C LEU A 107 6.30 -1.98 -6.39
N ALA A 108 6.60 -1.00 -7.25
CA ALA A 108 5.90 -0.79 -8.51
C ALA A 108 5.91 -2.05 -9.39
N ALA A 109 7.04 -2.74 -9.44
CA ALA A 109 7.16 -3.97 -10.22
C ALA A 109 6.47 -5.16 -9.56
N ASN A 110 6.57 -5.30 -8.25
CA ASN A 110 6.22 -6.52 -7.51
C ASN A 110 5.04 -6.35 -6.56
N MET A 111 4.08 -5.49 -6.91
CA MET A 111 2.92 -5.18 -6.06
C MET A 111 2.22 -6.43 -5.49
N ALA A 112 2.12 -7.51 -6.27
CA ALA A 112 1.52 -8.77 -5.83
C ALA A 112 2.18 -9.40 -4.59
N GLU A 113 3.48 -9.20 -4.39
CA GLU A 113 4.22 -9.68 -3.22
C GLU A 113 3.78 -9.00 -1.92
N PHE A 114 3.25 -7.78 -2.01
CA PHE A 114 2.89 -6.96 -0.87
C PHE A 114 1.39 -6.97 -0.56
N ILE A 115 0.61 -7.76 -1.29
CA ILE A 115 -0.82 -7.88 -1.04
C ILE A 115 -1.07 -8.86 0.10
N VAL A 116 -1.80 -8.39 1.12
CA VAL A 116 -2.27 -9.21 2.22
C VAL A 116 -3.64 -9.79 1.86
N ASN A 117 -3.73 -11.11 1.78
CA ASN A 117 -5.00 -11.80 1.55
C ASN A 117 -5.92 -11.67 2.76
N SER A 118 -7.24 -11.57 2.53
CA SER A 118 -8.25 -11.46 3.60
C SER A 118 -8.30 -12.65 4.55
N SER A 119 -7.77 -13.80 4.14
CA SER A 119 -7.60 -14.99 4.97
C SER A 119 -6.46 -14.88 5.99
N ALA A 120 -5.51 -13.97 5.80
CA ALA A 120 -4.43 -13.68 6.74
C ALA A 120 -4.91 -12.67 7.79
N THR A 121 -5.74 -13.14 8.74
CA THR A 121 -6.54 -12.27 9.63
C THR A 121 -5.74 -11.29 10.48
N GLU A 122 -4.51 -11.64 10.88
CA GLU A 122 -3.70 -10.78 11.74
C GLU A 122 -3.05 -9.64 10.95
N GLU A 123 -2.43 -9.97 9.82
CA GLU A 123 -1.81 -9.00 8.91
C GLU A 123 -2.86 -8.13 8.23
N TYR A 124 -4.01 -8.72 7.86
CA TYR A 124 -5.09 -7.98 7.22
C TYR A 124 -5.76 -6.99 8.18
N ALA A 125 -5.69 -7.23 9.49
CA ALA A 125 -6.20 -6.30 10.50
C ALA A 125 -5.39 -4.99 10.59
N GLU A 126 -4.19 -4.92 9.99
CA GLU A 126 -3.45 -3.66 9.86
C GLU A 126 -4.16 -2.67 8.90
N CYS A 127 -4.99 -3.18 7.99
CA CYS A 127 -5.83 -2.35 7.14
C CYS A 127 -7.23 -2.23 7.74
N GLU A 128 -7.52 -1.10 8.36
CA GLU A 128 -8.85 -0.83 8.87
C GLU A 128 -9.89 -0.85 7.74
N ASN A 129 -11.04 -1.48 8.02
CA ASN A 129 -12.20 -1.53 7.14
C ASN A 129 -12.96 -0.19 7.14
N SER A 130 -12.27 0.83 6.64
CA SER A 130 -12.71 2.20 6.49
C SER A 130 -12.13 2.79 5.19
N CYS A 131 -12.68 3.91 4.74
CA CYS A 131 -12.15 4.67 3.63
C CYS A 131 -12.40 6.16 3.93
N GLU A 132 -11.52 6.75 4.73
CA GLU A 132 -11.59 8.17 5.08
C GLU A 132 -11.19 9.00 3.85
N GLU A 133 -10.23 8.50 3.10
CA GLU A 133 -9.67 9.05 1.87
C GLU A 133 -10.68 9.03 0.70
N CYS A 134 -11.79 8.28 0.81
CA CYS A 134 -12.86 8.30 -0.18
C CYS A 134 -13.53 9.68 -0.31
N GLU A 135 -13.45 10.54 0.71
CA GLU A 135 -13.96 11.90 0.65
C GLU A 135 -13.12 12.80 -0.29
N ASP A 136 -11.87 12.42 -0.56
CA ASP A 136 -10.94 13.16 -1.43
C ASP A 136 -11.12 12.87 -2.92
N GLY A 137 -12.09 12.02 -3.28
CA GLY A 137 -12.44 11.73 -4.69
C GLY A 137 -11.55 10.67 -5.33
N ILE A 138 -11.31 9.58 -4.62
CA ILE A 138 -10.53 8.42 -5.11
C ILE A 138 -11.25 7.72 -6.28
N LYS A 139 -10.45 7.30 -7.27
CA LYS A 139 -10.93 6.58 -8.46
C LYS A 139 -10.44 5.14 -8.50
N ASP A 140 -11.32 4.23 -8.90
CA ASP A 140 -10.98 2.84 -9.17
C ASP A 140 -9.86 2.74 -10.23
N PRO A 141 -8.76 2.02 -9.98
CA PRO A 141 -7.62 2.01 -10.90
C PRO A 141 -7.88 1.16 -12.15
N VAL A 142 -8.91 0.31 -12.12
CA VAL A 142 -9.30 -0.58 -13.22
C VAL A 142 -10.36 0.07 -14.11
N THR A 143 -11.32 0.79 -13.52
CA THR A 143 -12.48 1.34 -14.26
C THR A 143 -12.51 2.86 -14.35
N GLY A 144 -11.89 3.57 -13.40
CA GLY A 144 -11.98 5.02 -13.27
C GLY A 144 -13.27 5.51 -12.60
N ASP A 145 -14.10 4.59 -12.09
CA ASP A 145 -15.33 4.94 -11.36
C ASP A 145 -15.00 5.54 -9.99
N ASP A 146 -15.91 6.34 -9.45
CA ASP A 146 -15.80 6.91 -8.12
C ASP A 146 -15.87 5.82 -7.03
N VAL A 147 -14.88 5.88 -6.13
CA VAL A 147 -14.90 5.14 -4.87
C VAL A 147 -15.47 6.06 -3.80
N THR A 148 -16.51 5.59 -3.12
CA THR A 148 -17.21 6.29 -2.04
C THR A 148 -17.25 5.40 -0.80
N THR A 149 -17.53 6.00 0.35
CA THR A 149 -17.76 5.28 1.61
C THR A 149 -18.89 4.23 1.54
N SER A 150 -19.75 4.27 0.50
CA SER A 150 -20.87 3.34 0.32
C SER A 150 -20.59 2.14 -0.60
N ASN A 151 -19.56 2.22 -1.46
CA ASN A 151 -19.26 1.18 -2.46
C ASN A 151 -17.81 0.70 -2.41
N TYR A 152 -16.94 1.32 -1.60
CA TYR A 152 -15.54 0.97 -1.57
C TYR A 152 -15.32 -0.52 -1.29
N GLN A 153 -14.39 -1.08 -2.04
CA GLN A 153 -13.66 -2.29 -1.71
C GLN A 153 -12.20 -1.90 -1.59
N TYR A 154 -11.39 -2.68 -0.91
CA TYR A 154 -9.95 -2.42 -0.86
C TYR A 154 -9.14 -3.70 -0.97
N VAL A 155 -7.89 -3.51 -1.37
CA VAL A 155 -6.80 -4.47 -1.22
C VAL A 155 -5.87 -3.92 -0.14
N CYS A 156 -5.60 -4.74 0.87
CA CYS A 156 -4.66 -4.42 1.92
C CYS A 156 -3.23 -4.69 1.45
N LEU A 157 -2.33 -3.74 1.71
CA LEU A 157 -0.91 -3.91 1.51
C LEU A 157 -0.21 -4.12 2.85
N THR A 158 0.94 -4.80 2.84
CA THR A 158 1.80 -4.95 4.00
C THR A 158 2.06 -3.57 4.65
N ASN A 159 1.97 -3.50 5.98
CA ASN A 159 2.12 -2.27 6.77
C ASN A 159 0.96 -1.26 6.62
N GLY A 160 -0.23 -1.71 6.21
CA GLY A 160 -1.49 -1.00 6.43
C GLY A 160 -1.98 -0.06 5.33
N GLN A 161 -1.19 0.19 4.27
CA GLN A 161 -1.67 0.98 3.13
C GLN A 161 -2.74 0.22 2.32
N LYS A 162 -3.66 0.96 1.69
CA LYS A 162 -4.81 0.40 0.97
C LYS A 162 -4.84 0.87 -0.49
N LEU A 163 -5.31 0.00 -1.37
CA LEU A 163 -5.73 0.34 -2.73
C LEU A 163 -7.22 0.11 -2.88
N TYR A 164 -7.97 1.12 -3.31
CA TYR A 164 -9.43 1.11 -3.32
C TYR A 164 -10.05 0.81 -4.67
N PHE A 165 -11.25 0.25 -4.67
CA PHE A 165 -12.01 -0.13 -5.85
C PHE A 165 -13.49 0.20 -5.67
N ALA A 166 -14.18 0.54 -6.76
CA ALA A 166 -15.59 0.89 -6.74
C ALA A 166 -16.51 -0.35 -6.71
N SER A 167 -15.96 -1.55 -6.93
CA SER A 167 -16.72 -2.80 -6.94
C SER A 167 -15.84 -4.03 -6.66
N THR A 168 -16.47 -5.14 -6.25
CA THR A 168 -15.76 -6.42 -6.10
C THR A 168 -15.21 -6.91 -7.45
N ALA A 169 -15.94 -6.67 -8.54
CA ALA A 169 -15.52 -7.14 -9.86
C ALA A 169 -14.22 -6.47 -10.35
N SER A 170 -14.05 -5.16 -10.11
CA SER A 170 -12.81 -4.45 -10.43
C SER A 170 -11.67 -4.87 -9.51
N LYS A 171 -11.93 -5.05 -8.21
CA LYS A 171 -10.96 -5.62 -7.26
C LYS A 171 -10.45 -6.99 -7.71
N ASP A 172 -11.37 -7.90 -8.03
CA ASP A 172 -11.02 -9.27 -8.44
C ASP A 172 -10.26 -9.29 -9.77
N LYS A 173 -10.62 -8.39 -10.69
CA LYS A 173 -9.90 -8.20 -11.95
C LYS A 173 -8.47 -7.74 -11.69
N TYR A 174 -8.25 -6.81 -10.76
CA TYR A 174 -6.92 -6.39 -10.36
C TYR A 174 -6.11 -7.55 -9.75
N LEU A 175 -6.66 -8.21 -8.73
CA LEU A 175 -6.04 -9.32 -8.02
C LEU A 175 -5.67 -10.50 -8.95
N SER A 176 -6.46 -10.73 -10.00
CA SER A 176 -6.20 -11.80 -10.98
C SER A 176 -5.11 -11.47 -12.00
N ASN A 177 -4.65 -10.21 -12.08
CA ASN A 177 -3.69 -9.76 -13.10
C ASN A 177 -2.43 -9.13 -12.53
N VAL A 178 -2.42 -8.72 -11.26
CA VAL A 178 -1.28 -8.04 -10.62
C VAL A 178 0.01 -8.89 -10.61
N ASN A 179 -0.11 -10.22 -10.67
CA ASN A 179 1.02 -11.16 -10.75
C ASN A 179 1.38 -11.61 -12.18
N THR A 180 0.85 -10.96 -13.22
CA THR A 180 1.08 -11.39 -14.62
C THR A 180 2.21 -10.64 -15.33
N LYS A 181 2.52 -9.42 -14.87
CA LYS A 181 3.61 -8.60 -15.39
C LYS A 181 4.00 -7.52 -14.37
N PRO A 182 5.24 -6.99 -14.45
CA PRO A 182 5.61 -5.83 -13.67
C PRO A 182 4.69 -4.62 -13.94
N ARG A 183 4.44 -3.80 -12.92
CA ARG A 183 3.76 -2.50 -13.04
C ARG A 183 2.34 -2.62 -13.61
N TYR A 184 1.59 -3.65 -13.20
CA TYR A 184 0.18 -3.77 -13.61
C TYR A 184 -0.64 -2.59 -13.07
N LEU A 185 -1.12 -1.73 -13.98
CA LEU A 185 -1.88 -0.49 -13.71
C LEU A 185 -1.10 0.60 -12.96
N VAL A 186 0.22 0.53 -12.89
CA VAL A 186 1.05 1.63 -12.38
C VAL A 186 1.34 2.60 -13.52
N ASP A 187 1.05 3.89 -13.31
CA ASP A 187 1.23 4.97 -14.28
C ASP A 187 2.54 5.74 -14.04
N SER A 188 2.87 6.04 -12.78
CA SER A 188 4.10 6.74 -12.38
C SER A 188 4.81 6.08 -11.21
N ILE A 189 6.14 6.21 -11.20
CA ILE A 189 7.03 5.73 -10.15
C ILE A 189 7.92 6.91 -9.77
N ILE A 190 7.64 7.54 -8.65
CA ILE A 190 8.19 8.84 -8.24
C ILE A 190 9.12 8.68 -7.04
N CYS A 191 10.33 9.19 -7.16
CA CYS A 191 11.32 9.32 -6.10
C CYS A 191 11.74 10.80 -6.00
N GLU A 192 11.60 11.39 -4.82
CA GLU A 192 11.91 12.80 -4.55
C GLU A 192 11.27 13.77 -5.58
N ASN A 193 9.97 13.61 -5.85
CA ASN A 193 9.19 14.41 -6.83
C ASN A 193 9.66 14.29 -8.30
N LYS A 194 10.41 13.25 -8.65
CA LYS A 194 10.84 12.96 -10.03
C LYS A 194 10.64 11.49 -10.33
N THR A 195 10.57 11.12 -11.60
CA THR A 195 10.60 9.70 -11.97
C THR A 195 11.86 9.03 -11.42
N CYS A 196 11.70 7.91 -10.72
CA CYS A 196 12.83 7.14 -10.19
C CYS A 196 13.75 6.70 -11.35
N SER A 197 15.07 6.80 -11.17
CA SER A 197 16.04 6.49 -12.23
C SER A 197 16.03 5.01 -12.66
N ASP A 198 15.48 4.15 -11.81
CA ASP A 198 15.42 2.70 -11.95
C ASP A 198 14.00 2.17 -12.18
N ALA A 199 13.02 3.06 -12.43
CA ALA A 199 11.60 2.76 -12.58
C ALA A 199 11.29 1.59 -13.54
N GLU A 200 12.08 1.45 -14.62
CA GLU A 200 11.85 0.46 -15.69
C GLU A 200 12.86 -0.69 -15.69
N ASN A 201 13.82 -0.72 -14.76
CA ASN A 201 14.91 -1.70 -14.79
C ASN A 201 14.42 -3.14 -14.52
N ILE A 202 13.33 -3.29 -13.77
CA ILE A 202 12.71 -4.60 -13.50
C ILE A 202 11.82 -4.99 -14.67
N THR A 203 12.18 -6.05 -15.40
CA THR A 203 11.42 -6.55 -16.56
C THR A 203 10.69 -7.86 -16.32
N VAL A 204 10.98 -8.52 -15.19
CA VAL A 204 10.36 -9.78 -14.75
C VAL A 204 9.98 -9.64 -13.28
N LEU A 205 8.87 -10.25 -12.88
CA LEU A 205 8.40 -10.25 -11.50
C LEU A 205 9.37 -10.99 -10.57
N SER A 206 9.32 -10.65 -9.28
CA SER A 206 9.98 -11.42 -8.23
C SER A 206 9.31 -12.80 -8.12
N ALA A 207 10.04 -13.80 -7.62
CA ALA A 207 9.49 -15.13 -7.44
C ALA A 207 8.27 -15.13 -6.48
N ALA A 208 8.24 -14.22 -5.51
CA ALA A 208 7.12 -14.07 -4.59
C ALA A 208 5.90 -13.43 -5.27
N ALA A 209 6.11 -12.40 -6.09
CA ALA A 209 5.03 -11.79 -6.87
C ALA A 209 4.42 -12.79 -7.86
N GLU A 210 5.22 -13.62 -8.54
CA GLU A 210 4.71 -14.67 -9.43
C GLU A 210 3.94 -15.77 -8.68
N ALA A 211 4.35 -16.09 -7.46
CA ALA A 211 3.71 -17.10 -6.63
C ALA A 211 2.40 -16.62 -5.95
N PHE A 212 2.10 -15.32 -6.02
CA PHE A 212 0.90 -14.75 -5.43
C PHE A 212 -0.36 -15.47 -5.93
N THR A 213 -1.19 -15.89 -4.99
CA THR A 213 -2.50 -16.49 -5.26
C THR A 213 -3.57 -15.64 -4.57
N PRO A 214 -4.45 -14.98 -5.32
CA PRO A 214 -5.43 -14.06 -4.73
C PRO A 214 -6.53 -14.80 -3.98
N ASP A 215 -6.92 -14.26 -2.83
CA ASP A 215 -8.15 -14.61 -2.15
C ASP A 215 -9.32 -13.80 -2.73
N LEU A 216 -10.11 -14.44 -3.60
CA LEU A 216 -11.28 -13.83 -4.23
C LEU A 216 -12.56 -14.05 -3.42
N THR A 217 -12.45 -14.41 -2.13
CA THR A 217 -13.64 -14.56 -1.29
C THR A 217 -14.27 -13.20 -1.01
N THR A 218 -15.60 -13.15 -1.10
CA THR A 218 -16.38 -11.96 -0.82
C THR A 218 -16.58 -11.82 0.68
N VAL A 219 -15.79 -10.96 1.32
CA VAL A 219 -16.10 -10.50 2.68
C VAL A 219 -17.19 -9.43 2.56
N ASN A 220 -18.45 -9.82 2.75
CA ASN A 220 -19.57 -8.88 2.84
C ASN A 220 -19.39 -7.99 4.07
N SER A 221 -18.76 -6.84 3.90
CA SER A 221 -18.73 -5.78 4.91
C SER A 221 -20.08 -5.04 4.90
N SER A 222 -21.09 -5.65 5.52
CA SER A 222 -22.39 -5.03 5.78
C SER A 222 -22.79 -5.12 7.25
N ASP A 223 -21.82 -4.98 8.16
CA ASP A 223 -22.10 -4.75 9.58
C ASP A 223 -21.72 -3.31 9.94
N SER A 224 -22.59 -2.38 9.56
CA SER A 224 -22.62 -1.05 10.17
C SER A 224 -23.16 -1.19 11.60
N SER A 225 -22.30 -1.59 12.53
CA SER A 225 -22.59 -1.43 13.96
C SER A 225 -22.33 0.02 14.33
N PHE A 226 -23.35 0.87 14.18
CA PHE A 226 -23.37 2.18 14.81
C PHE A 226 -23.31 1.98 16.33
N ALA A 227 -22.14 2.21 16.93
CA ALA A 227 -21.99 2.29 18.37
C ALA A 227 -22.68 3.58 18.86
N SER A 228 -23.94 3.44 19.28
CA SER A 228 -24.59 4.46 20.10
C SER A 228 -24.29 4.18 21.57
N ASP A 229 -23.82 5.23 22.22
CA ASP A 229 -23.42 5.35 23.60
C ASP A 229 -24.49 4.95 24.63
N SER A 230 -24.00 4.65 25.84
CA SER A 230 -24.71 4.66 27.13
C SER A 230 -25.41 3.38 27.64
N SER A 231 -24.66 2.75 28.57
CA SER A 231 -25.09 2.30 29.91
C SER A 231 -26.06 1.12 30.09
N ASP A 232 -25.44 0.08 30.67
CA ASP A 232 -25.98 -0.84 31.68
C ASP A 232 -26.80 -2.08 31.25
N ALA A 233 -26.29 -3.20 31.76
CA ALA A 233 -26.96 -4.44 32.14
C ALA A 233 -27.45 -5.48 31.09
N THR A 234 -26.95 -6.69 31.39
CA THR A 234 -27.51 -8.05 31.19
C THR A 234 -27.15 -8.86 29.93
N ILE A 235 -26.27 -9.83 30.20
CA ILE A 235 -26.02 -11.07 29.47
C ILE A 235 -27.34 -11.81 29.20
N VAL A 236 -27.63 -12.12 27.93
CA VAL A 236 -28.55 -13.20 27.58
C VAL A 236 -27.88 -14.12 26.56
N LYS A 237 -27.47 -15.28 27.08
CA LYS A 237 -26.98 -16.43 26.33
C LYS A 237 -28.17 -17.03 25.57
N SER A 238 -28.12 -17.08 24.24
CA SER A 238 -29.10 -17.83 23.45
C SER A 238 -28.40 -18.75 22.45
N SER A 239 -28.42 -20.03 22.78
CA SER A 239 -28.00 -21.16 21.95
C SER A 239 -29.14 -21.56 21.02
N VAL A 240 -28.91 -21.51 19.71
CA VAL A 240 -29.83 -22.07 18.71
C VAL A 240 -29.30 -23.43 18.25
N SER A 241 -30.03 -24.48 18.62
CA SER A 241 -29.87 -25.85 18.12
C SER A 241 -30.36 -25.96 16.68
N LEU A 242 -29.56 -26.58 15.82
CA LEU A 242 -29.95 -26.99 14.48
C LEU A 242 -30.61 -28.38 14.53
N ILE A 243 -31.89 -28.47 14.13
CA ILE A 243 -32.62 -29.73 13.98
C ILE A 243 -32.44 -30.22 12.53
N LEU A 244 -31.84 -31.40 12.36
CA LEU A 244 -31.74 -32.10 11.07
C LEU A 244 -32.85 -33.16 10.98
N ALA A 245 -33.79 -33.01 10.04
CA ALA A 245 -34.79 -34.01 9.73
C ALA A 245 -34.39 -34.75 8.43
N ILE A 246 -34.11 -36.05 8.52
CA ILE A 246 -33.94 -36.94 7.36
C ILE A 246 -35.22 -37.78 7.26
N VAL A 247 -35.99 -37.54 6.20
CA VAL A 247 -37.19 -38.33 5.85
C VAL A 247 -36.75 -39.60 5.12
N SER A 248 -37.02 -40.73 5.75
CA SER A 248 -36.95 -42.08 5.20
C SER A 248 -38.24 -42.40 4.43
N GLY A 249 -38.11 -42.71 3.14
CA GLY A 249 -39.17 -43.28 2.31
C GLY A 249 -38.72 -44.60 1.70
N GLY A 250 -39.26 -45.71 2.20
CA GLY A 250 -39.12 -47.03 1.60
C GLY A 250 -40.49 -47.65 1.36
N LEU A 251 -40.65 -48.34 0.22
CA LEU A 251 -41.57 -49.48 -0.05
C LEU A 251 -41.27 -49.97 -1.49
N ALA A 252 -40.56 -51.09 -1.71
CA ALA A 252 -40.97 -52.50 -1.74
C ALA A 252 -41.69 -52.96 -3.04
N VAL A 253 -40.99 -53.72 -3.90
CA VAL A 253 -41.13 -55.18 -4.23
C VAL A 253 -42.10 -55.49 -5.39
N LEU A 254 -41.62 -56.17 -6.44
CA LEU A 254 -42.20 -57.44 -6.95
C LEU A 254 -41.28 -58.13 -7.97
N ALA A 255 -41.21 -59.46 -7.88
CA ALA A 255 -40.43 -60.39 -8.69
C ALA A 255 -41.22 -60.91 -9.92
N ALA A 256 -40.51 -61.41 -10.95
CA ALA A 256 -40.65 -62.78 -11.49
C ALA A 256 -40.03 -62.94 -12.90
N MET A 257 -39.22 -63.99 -12.99
CA MET A 257 -38.82 -64.84 -14.14
C MET A 257 -39.64 -64.78 -15.44
N ALA A 258 -38.89 -64.75 -16.56
CA ALA A 258 -39.03 -65.63 -17.72
C ALA A 258 -37.68 -65.71 -18.46
#